data_AF-A0A7X6Q3A0-F1
#
_entry.id   AF-A0A7X6Q3A0-F1
#
_cell.length_a   1.000
_cell.length_b   1.000
_cell.length_c   1.000
_cell.angle_alpha   90.00
_cell.angle_beta   90.00
_cell.angle_gamma   90.00
#
_symmetry.space_group_name_H-M   'P 1'
#
loop_
_entity.id
_entity.type
_entity.pdbx_description
1 polymer ?
#
loop_
_entity_poly.entity_id
_entity_poly.type
_entity_poly.pdbx_seq_one_letter_code
_entity_poly.pdbx_strand_id
1 'polypeptide(L)'
;MSVERELKLHVLKSSRPAVETRVNTAEAEHLHLHALYFDTHDRELAKAGVALRLRKEPEGWVQTIKLPGQDALSKIELNHLRPEPTLDLSVYIDSPAATIFEQLKSDLKIRFETDVHRSLRLQKADQGLIELAYDTGFIRSEKLSLPVCELEFELKEGQAEAMFELAQEWQQQIHFVLDFRSKAERGDALANALAATGGTDIDLKQLYQDLKLWHAWQLKDSNTGFSSTGDLNKLSSTQLKQQIQQHLEQVARNAAVIAGIERSDMDLAIELDVSKHIYYLSEALQTTRQLCSALAQTETNNTSYDELQSTLKQQHQAFAELSATASSTAIQQQAHDLAASADFQQSLVKVLAWSIF
;
A
#
# COMPACT_ATOMS: atom_id res chain seq x y z
N MET A 1 -15.71 -1.57 -17.19
CA MET A 1 -15.01 -2.27 -16.09
C MET A 1 -13.60 -2.51 -16.54
N SER A 2 -12.62 -1.98 -15.82
CA SER A 2 -11.20 -2.27 -16.02
C SER A 2 -10.65 -3.02 -14.81
N VAL A 3 -9.67 -3.90 -15.05
CA VAL A 3 -8.81 -4.42 -13.98
C VAL A 3 -7.53 -3.60 -14.05
N GLU A 4 -7.28 -2.82 -13.00
CA GLU A 4 -6.03 -2.07 -12.85
C GLU A 4 -5.03 -2.92 -12.09
N ARG A 5 -3.76 -2.88 -12.48
CA ARG A 5 -2.66 -3.51 -11.75
C ARG A 5 -1.55 -2.50 -11.54
N GLU A 6 -1.32 -2.16 -10.27
CA GLU A 6 -0.39 -1.10 -9.87
C GLU A 6 0.58 -1.58 -8.78
N LEU A 7 1.85 -1.18 -8.88
CA LEU A 7 2.82 -1.25 -7.80
C LEU A 7 2.99 0.14 -7.19
N LYS A 8 2.74 0.26 -5.89
CA LYS A 8 2.80 1.54 -5.16
C LYS A 8 4.02 1.59 -4.25
N LEU A 9 4.81 2.65 -4.43
CA LEU A 9 6.05 2.88 -3.72
C LEU A 9 6.03 4.27 -3.08
N HIS A 10 6.25 4.38 -1.77
CA HIS A 10 6.49 5.66 -1.12
C HIS A 10 7.89 6.19 -1.48
N VAL A 11 7.99 7.48 -1.78
CA VAL A 11 9.25 8.13 -2.17
C VAL A 11 9.89 8.82 -0.97
N LEU A 12 10.99 8.25 -0.49
CA LEU A 12 11.75 8.83 0.62
C LEU A 12 12.26 10.23 0.25
N LYS A 13 12.34 11.13 1.24
CA LYS A 13 12.79 12.52 1.06
C LYS A 13 14.08 12.65 0.25
N SER A 14 15.07 11.80 0.54
CA SER A 14 16.37 11.78 -0.13
C SER A 14 16.30 11.40 -1.62
N SER A 15 15.21 10.75 -2.04
CA SER A 15 15.01 10.20 -3.38
C SER A 15 14.10 11.04 -4.28
N ARG A 16 13.38 12.03 -3.73
CA ARG A 16 12.45 12.88 -4.49
C ARG A 16 13.08 13.60 -5.67
N PRO A 17 14.27 14.25 -5.54
CA PRO A 17 14.87 14.94 -6.68
C PRO A 17 15.19 13.98 -7.85
N ALA A 18 15.58 12.74 -7.54
CA ALA A 18 15.85 11.72 -8.55
C ALA A 18 14.56 11.24 -9.24
N VAL A 19 13.48 11.02 -8.48
CA VAL A 19 12.17 10.68 -9.05
C VAL A 19 11.64 11.80 -9.92
N GLU A 20 11.65 13.04 -9.42
CA GLU A 20 11.21 14.22 -10.16
C GLU A 20 11.97 14.35 -11.49
N THR A 21 13.28 14.18 -11.47
CA THR A 21 14.11 14.23 -12.70
C THR A 21 13.73 13.13 -13.69
N ARG A 22 13.42 11.92 -13.22
CA ARG A 22 13.07 10.77 -14.10
C ARG A 22 11.63 10.79 -14.60
N VAL A 23 10.71 11.39 -13.85
CA VAL A 23 9.29 11.42 -14.20
C VAL A 23 8.94 12.69 -14.98
N ASN A 24 9.43 13.87 -14.54
CA ASN A 24 9.10 15.18 -15.12
C ASN A 24 9.92 15.47 -16.39
N THR A 25 9.81 14.61 -17.40
CA THR A 25 10.38 14.85 -18.72
C THR A 25 9.46 15.75 -19.55
N ALA A 26 9.87 16.11 -20.78
CA ALA A 26 9.03 16.88 -21.69
C ALA A 26 7.72 16.15 -22.12
N GLU A 27 7.64 14.84 -21.91
CA GLU A 27 6.46 14.02 -22.20
C GLU A 27 5.55 13.87 -20.98
N ALA A 28 5.94 14.42 -19.83
CA ALA A 28 5.16 14.34 -18.62
C ALA A 28 3.94 15.27 -18.70
N GLU A 29 2.79 14.76 -18.30
CA GLU A 29 1.60 15.53 -18.04
C GLU A 29 1.54 15.90 -16.55
N HIS A 30 1.15 17.14 -16.25
CA HIS A 30 0.98 17.61 -14.87
C HIS A 30 -0.49 17.85 -14.59
N LEU A 31 -1.00 17.14 -13.59
CA LEU A 31 -2.42 17.13 -13.23
C LEU A 31 -2.60 17.60 -11.79
N HIS A 32 -3.65 18.37 -11.54
CA HIS A 32 -4.14 18.66 -10.20
C HIS A 32 -5.40 17.83 -9.95
N LEU A 33 -5.29 16.86 -9.05
CA LEU A 33 -6.33 15.88 -8.75
C LEU A 33 -6.93 16.16 -7.37
N HIS A 34 -8.14 16.72 -7.35
CA HIS A 34 -8.94 16.89 -6.14
C HIS A 34 -10.08 15.86 -6.13
N ALA A 35 -10.20 15.06 -5.07
CA ALA A 35 -11.25 14.05 -4.97
C ALA A 35 -11.89 14.00 -3.58
N LEU A 36 -13.19 13.79 -3.55
CA LEU A 36 -14.03 13.63 -2.36
C LEU A 36 -14.36 12.14 -2.21
N TYR A 37 -14.06 11.54 -1.06
CA TYR A 37 -14.33 10.13 -0.78
C TYR A 37 -15.53 9.98 0.12
N PHE A 38 -16.39 9.03 -0.23
CA PHE A 38 -17.67 8.80 0.41
C PHE A 38 -17.69 7.45 1.11
N ASP A 39 -18.23 7.45 2.32
CA ASP A 39 -18.60 6.24 3.05
C ASP A 39 -19.71 6.59 4.05
N THR A 40 -20.29 5.58 4.67
CA THR A 40 -21.18 5.71 5.81
C THR A 40 -20.41 6.07 7.07
N HIS A 41 -21.10 6.55 8.11
CA HIS A 41 -20.48 6.77 9.43
C HIS A 41 -19.83 5.48 9.97
N ASP A 42 -20.47 4.34 9.73
CA ASP A 42 -20.04 3.03 10.21
C ASP A 42 -18.95 2.37 9.35
N ARG A 43 -18.44 3.06 8.32
CA ARG A 43 -17.35 2.60 7.44
C ARG A 43 -17.73 1.33 6.67
N GLU A 44 -18.98 1.23 6.24
CA GLU A 44 -19.50 0.03 5.56
C GLU A 44 -18.76 -0.27 4.25
N LEU A 45 -18.41 0.74 3.43
CA LEU A 45 -17.64 0.53 2.21
C LEU A 45 -16.17 0.18 2.52
N ALA A 46 -15.52 0.92 3.41
CA ALA A 46 -14.13 0.64 3.78
C ALA A 46 -13.95 -0.75 4.43
N LYS A 47 -14.90 -1.19 5.26
CA LYS A 47 -14.92 -2.57 5.83
C LYS A 47 -15.11 -3.65 4.77
N ALA A 48 -15.73 -3.32 3.63
CA ALA A 48 -15.84 -4.19 2.46
C ALA A 48 -14.64 -4.08 1.50
N GLY A 49 -13.63 -3.25 1.80
CA GLY A 49 -12.49 -3.01 0.91
C GLY A 49 -12.85 -2.17 -0.32
N VAL A 50 -13.94 -1.40 -0.26
CA VAL A 50 -14.45 -0.59 -1.36
C VAL A 50 -14.16 0.88 -1.13
N ALA A 51 -13.79 1.59 -2.20
CA ALA A 51 -13.66 3.05 -2.19
C ALA A 51 -14.58 3.67 -3.25
N LEU A 52 -15.42 4.62 -2.82
CA LEU A 52 -16.25 5.45 -3.70
C LEU A 52 -15.78 6.89 -3.63
N ARG A 53 -15.53 7.51 -4.79
CA ARG A 53 -15.09 8.91 -4.85
C ARG A 53 -15.73 9.69 -5.99
N LEU A 54 -15.76 11.00 -5.83
CA LEU A 54 -15.92 11.97 -6.92
C LEU A 54 -14.62 12.73 -7.08
N ARG A 55 -13.99 12.63 -8.25
CA ARG A 55 -12.80 13.40 -8.61
C ARG A 55 -13.19 14.58 -9.50
N LYS A 56 -12.68 15.76 -9.20
CA LYS A 56 -12.83 16.95 -10.03
C LYS A 56 -11.86 16.86 -11.21
N GLU A 57 -12.39 17.11 -12.39
CA GLU A 57 -11.65 17.17 -13.65
C GLU A 57 -12.02 18.48 -14.40
N PRO A 58 -11.24 18.91 -15.41
CA PRO A 58 -11.55 20.14 -16.14
C PRO A 58 -12.97 20.15 -16.76
N GLU A 59 -13.43 19.00 -17.25
CA GLU A 59 -14.71 18.82 -17.92
C GLU A 59 -15.89 18.50 -16.98
N GLY A 60 -15.65 18.41 -15.67
CA GLY A 60 -16.69 18.13 -14.67
C GLY A 60 -16.19 17.24 -13.53
N TRP A 61 -16.96 16.19 -13.23
CA TRP A 61 -16.63 15.24 -12.17
C TRP A 61 -16.59 13.83 -12.72
N VAL A 62 -15.74 12.98 -12.14
CA VAL A 62 -15.72 11.53 -12.40
C VAL A 62 -16.04 10.81 -11.11
N GLN A 63 -17.11 10.01 -11.12
CA GLN A 63 -17.44 9.09 -10.06
C GLN A 63 -16.74 7.76 -10.30
N THR A 64 -15.89 7.38 -9.36
CA THR A 64 -15.15 6.12 -9.40
C THR A 64 -15.56 5.25 -8.24
N ILE A 65 -15.86 3.98 -8.50
CA ILE A 65 -15.81 2.94 -7.48
C ILE A 65 -14.66 2.00 -7.76
N LYS A 66 -13.86 1.72 -6.72
CA LYS A 66 -12.80 0.71 -6.72
C LYS A 66 -13.23 -0.44 -5.81
N LEU A 67 -13.21 -1.66 -6.34
CA LEU A 67 -13.50 -2.91 -5.63
C LEU A 67 -12.22 -3.77 -5.54
N PRO A 68 -12.14 -4.68 -4.55
CA PRO A 68 -11.04 -5.65 -4.49
C PRO A 68 -10.93 -6.48 -5.77
N GLY A 69 -9.71 -6.70 -6.25
CA GLY A 69 -9.42 -7.63 -7.36
C GLY A 69 -9.04 -9.03 -6.89
N GLN A 70 -8.38 -9.79 -7.76
CA GLN A 70 -8.00 -11.19 -7.51
C GLN A 70 -6.76 -11.34 -6.60
N ASP A 71 -5.91 -10.32 -6.54
CA ASP A 71 -4.66 -10.30 -5.78
C ASP A 71 -4.39 -8.90 -5.20
N ALA A 72 -3.29 -8.78 -4.47
CA ALA A 72 -2.93 -7.57 -3.73
C ALA A 72 -2.70 -6.32 -4.61
N LEU A 73 -2.42 -6.48 -5.90
CA LEU A 73 -2.16 -5.36 -6.83
C LEU A 73 -3.32 -5.05 -7.75
N SER A 74 -4.30 -5.95 -7.82
CA SER A 74 -5.40 -5.84 -8.77
C SER A 74 -6.62 -5.18 -8.12
N LYS A 75 -7.23 -4.23 -8.82
CA LYS A 75 -8.51 -3.61 -8.43
C LYS A 75 -9.46 -3.59 -9.61
N ILE A 76 -10.74 -3.77 -9.34
CA ILE A 76 -11.79 -3.53 -10.33
C ILE A 76 -12.19 -2.07 -10.23
N GLU A 77 -12.09 -1.34 -11.33
CA GLU A 77 -12.47 0.07 -11.41
C GLU A 77 -13.62 0.31 -12.40
N LEU A 78 -14.56 1.16 -11.96
CA LEU A 78 -15.70 1.64 -12.76
C LEU A 78 -15.78 3.16 -12.64
N ASN A 79 -15.61 3.84 -13.78
CA ASN A 79 -15.62 5.30 -13.91
C ASN A 79 -16.86 5.78 -14.64
N HIS A 80 -17.51 6.82 -14.12
CA HIS A 80 -18.69 7.44 -14.72
C HIS A 80 -18.59 8.97 -14.65
N LEU A 81 -18.76 9.65 -15.78
CA LEU A 81 -18.82 11.11 -15.83
C LEU A 81 -20.06 11.62 -15.09
N ARG A 82 -19.87 12.68 -14.30
CA ARG A 82 -20.90 13.38 -13.55
C ARG A 82 -20.82 14.88 -13.87
N PRO A 83 -21.95 15.53 -14.18
CA PRO A 83 -21.96 16.98 -14.42
C PRO A 83 -21.74 17.78 -13.13
N GLU A 84 -22.15 17.23 -11.98
CA GLU A 84 -22.16 17.88 -10.67
C GLU A 84 -21.49 16.99 -9.60
N PRO A 85 -21.03 17.55 -8.47
CA PRO A 85 -20.43 16.80 -7.36
C PRO A 85 -21.46 16.02 -6.53
N THR A 86 -22.34 15.29 -7.18
CA THR A 86 -23.40 14.50 -6.56
C THR A 86 -23.29 13.03 -6.98
N LEU A 87 -23.32 12.15 -5.99
CA LEU A 87 -23.30 10.70 -6.24
C LEU A 87 -24.55 10.25 -6.98
N ASP A 88 -24.38 9.27 -7.84
CA ASP A 88 -25.45 8.52 -8.48
C ASP A 88 -25.11 7.03 -8.44
N LEU A 89 -25.74 6.31 -7.52
CA LEU A 89 -25.49 4.88 -7.33
C LEU A 89 -26.19 4.02 -8.38
N SER A 90 -27.15 4.57 -9.14
CA SER A 90 -27.90 3.80 -10.14
C SER A 90 -27.01 3.31 -11.28
N VAL A 91 -25.88 3.99 -11.52
CA VAL A 91 -24.87 3.59 -12.53
C VAL A 91 -24.20 2.25 -12.21
N TYR A 92 -24.36 1.74 -10.98
CA TYR A 92 -23.76 0.50 -10.52
C TYR A 92 -24.71 -0.69 -10.48
N ILE A 93 -25.98 -0.53 -10.88
CA ILE A 93 -27.02 -1.57 -10.75
C ILE A 93 -26.67 -2.89 -11.44
N ASP A 94 -25.95 -2.83 -12.57
CA ASP A 94 -25.52 -4.00 -13.34
C ASP A 94 -24.06 -4.40 -13.05
N SER A 95 -23.53 -4.02 -11.89
CA SER A 95 -22.13 -4.28 -11.50
C SER A 95 -22.03 -5.05 -10.19
N PRO A 96 -20.85 -5.65 -9.88
CA PRO A 96 -20.62 -6.30 -8.59
C PRO A 96 -20.80 -5.39 -7.38
N ALA A 97 -20.81 -4.06 -7.57
CA ALA A 97 -21.05 -3.10 -6.49
C ALA A 97 -22.52 -3.00 -6.07
N ALA A 98 -23.47 -3.44 -6.90
CA ALA A 98 -24.91 -3.33 -6.61
C ALA A 98 -25.27 -3.94 -5.25
N THR A 99 -24.80 -5.17 -4.98
CA THR A 99 -25.06 -5.89 -3.73
C THR A 99 -24.48 -5.21 -2.50
N ILE A 100 -23.39 -4.46 -2.67
CA ILE A 100 -22.74 -3.69 -1.59
C ILE A 100 -23.62 -2.49 -1.24
N PHE A 101 -24.14 -1.79 -2.26
CA PHE A 101 -25.03 -0.64 -2.05
C PHE A 101 -26.39 -1.03 -1.48
N GLU A 102 -26.94 -2.18 -1.87
CA GLU A 102 -28.18 -2.74 -1.30
C GLU A 102 -28.07 -3.05 0.21
N GLN A 103 -26.87 -3.31 0.69
CA GLN A 103 -26.60 -3.68 2.09
C GLN A 103 -26.26 -2.49 2.99
N LEU A 104 -26.12 -1.28 2.44
CA LEU A 104 -25.85 -0.08 3.23
C LEU A 104 -26.99 0.20 4.21
N LYS A 105 -26.63 0.47 5.46
CA LYS A 105 -27.59 0.75 6.55
C LYS A 105 -27.68 2.24 6.89
N SER A 106 -26.72 3.01 6.40
CA SER A 106 -26.53 4.41 6.71
C SER A 106 -26.25 5.21 5.44
N ASP A 107 -26.52 6.51 5.49
CA ASP A 107 -26.28 7.40 4.36
C ASP A 107 -24.79 7.57 4.08
N LEU A 108 -24.44 7.65 2.80
CA LEU A 108 -23.11 8.02 2.34
C LEU A 108 -22.87 9.52 2.56
N LYS A 109 -21.72 9.86 3.14
CA LYS A 109 -21.26 11.23 3.35
C LYS A 109 -19.80 11.35 2.93
N ILE A 110 -19.36 12.57 2.62
CA ILE A 110 -17.93 12.85 2.45
C ILE A 110 -17.26 12.54 3.78
N ARG A 111 -16.23 11.68 3.75
CA ARG A 111 -15.45 11.30 4.93
C ARG A 111 -14.09 11.98 4.95
N PHE A 112 -13.48 12.12 3.78
CA PHE A 112 -12.19 12.77 3.59
C PHE A 112 -12.06 13.19 2.14
N GLU A 113 -11.03 13.99 1.86
CA GLU A 113 -10.65 14.40 0.51
C GLU A 113 -9.17 14.13 0.25
N THR A 114 -8.80 14.15 -1.02
CA THR A 114 -7.40 14.12 -1.48
C THR A 114 -7.14 15.31 -2.39
N ASP A 115 -6.02 15.97 -2.20
CA ASP A 115 -5.55 17.12 -2.98
C ASP A 115 -4.12 16.82 -3.41
N VAL A 116 -3.96 16.34 -4.65
CA VAL A 116 -2.72 15.73 -5.16
C VAL A 116 -2.31 16.38 -6.48
N HIS A 117 -1.04 16.75 -6.58
CA HIS A 117 -0.38 17.07 -7.83
C HIS A 117 0.28 15.80 -8.36
N ARG A 118 -0.11 15.40 -9.57
CA ARG A 118 0.40 14.21 -10.26
C ARG A 118 1.26 14.63 -11.43
N SER A 119 2.45 14.08 -11.51
CA SER A 119 3.21 14.00 -12.75
C SER A 119 3.03 12.63 -13.36
N LEU A 120 2.50 12.60 -14.57
CA LEU A 120 2.11 11.39 -15.28
C LEU A 120 2.99 11.21 -16.52
N ARG A 121 3.61 10.04 -16.69
CA ARG A 121 4.38 9.74 -17.90
C ARG A 121 4.26 8.27 -18.28
N LEU A 122 4.10 8.00 -19.57
CA LEU A 122 4.21 6.64 -20.11
C LEU A 122 5.68 6.26 -20.34
N GLN A 123 6.06 5.09 -19.87
CA GLN A 123 7.37 4.49 -20.05
C GLN A 123 7.22 3.17 -20.80
N LYS A 124 7.83 3.10 -21.99
CA LYS A 124 7.99 1.84 -22.70
C LYS A 124 9.04 0.99 -22.00
N ALA A 125 8.71 -0.27 -21.74
CA ALA A 125 9.59 -1.32 -21.28
C ALA A 125 9.56 -2.48 -22.30
N ASP A 126 10.50 -3.42 -22.19
CA ASP A 126 10.67 -4.49 -23.20
C ASP A 126 9.40 -5.32 -23.41
N GLN A 127 8.65 -5.59 -22.33
CA GLN A 127 7.44 -6.43 -22.35
C GLN A 127 6.17 -5.67 -21.94
N GLY A 128 6.19 -4.32 -21.94
CA GLY A 128 4.99 -3.58 -21.55
C GLY A 128 5.07 -2.06 -21.67
N LEU A 129 3.90 -1.45 -21.52
CA LEU A 129 3.74 -0.01 -21.40
C LEU A 129 3.31 0.30 -19.96
N ILE A 130 4.17 1.01 -19.24
CA ILE A 130 3.98 1.33 -17.83
C ILE A 130 3.67 2.82 -17.70
N GLU A 131 2.58 3.14 -17.02
CA GLU A 131 2.28 4.50 -16.59
C GLU A 131 2.97 4.77 -15.26
N LEU A 132 3.76 5.83 -15.21
CA LEU A 132 4.42 6.34 -14.02
C LEU A 132 3.61 7.51 -13.50
N ALA A 133 3.01 7.36 -12.33
CA ALA A 133 2.27 8.42 -11.65
C ALA A 133 2.99 8.81 -10.36
N TYR A 134 3.70 9.94 -10.40
CA TYR A 134 4.31 10.54 -9.22
C TYR A 134 3.36 11.52 -8.57
N ASP A 135 2.88 11.18 -7.38
CA ASP A 135 1.88 11.91 -6.63
C ASP A 135 2.49 12.61 -5.43
N THR A 136 2.24 13.91 -5.33
CA THR A 136 2.59 14.74 -4.18
C THR A 136 1.38 15.53 -3.69
N GLY A 137 1.17 15.64 -2.38
CA GLY A 137 0.04 16.40 -1.86
C GLY A 137 -0.44 15.89 -0.52
N PHE A 138 -1.75 15.88 -0.30
CA PHE A 138 -2.33 15.57 1.00
C PHE A 138 -3.64 14.78 0.91
N ILE A 139 -3.87 13.95 1.92
CA ILE A 139 -5.18 13.40 2.28
C ILE A 139 -5.68 14.21 3.48
N ARG A 140 -6.89 14.76 3.42
CA ARG A 140 -7.43 15.64 4.48
C ARG A 140 -8.77 15.14 5.01
N SER A 141 -8.95 15.25 6.32
CA SER A 141 -10.23 15.03 6.99
C SER A 141 -10.37 16.05 8.10
N GLU A 142 -11.31 16.99 7.96
CA GLU A 142 -11.49 18.12 8.89
C GLU A 142 -10.16 18.85 9.19
N LYS A 143 -9.65 18.76 10.43
CA LYS A 143 -8.40 19.38 10.88
C LYS A 143 -7.16 18.49 10.69
N LEU A 144 -7.34 17.26 10.24
CA LEU A 144 -6.25 16.31 10.03
C LEU A 144 -5.81 16.27 8.56
N SER A 145 -4.52 16.03 8.36
CA SER A 145 -3.86 15.96 7.07
C SER A 145 -2.73 14.94 7.12
N LEU A 146 -2.69 14.05 6.13
CA LEU A 146 -1.57 13.12 5.90
C LEU A 146 -0.87 13.49 4.58
N PRO A 147 0.45 13.64 4.57
CA PRO A 147 1.19 13.92 3.34
C PRO A 147 1.18 12.70 2.40
N VAL A 148 1.16 12.99 1.11
CA VAL A 148 1.29 12.04 0.01
C VAL A 148 2.58 12.33 -0.73
N CYS A 149 3.42 11.31 -0.89
CA CYS A 149 4.59 11.33 -1.75
C CYS A 149 4.86 9.90 -2.21
N GLU A 150 4.32 9.54 -3.37
CA GLU A 150 4.35 8.16 -3.86
C GLU A 150 4.53 8.11 -5.37
N LEU A 151 5.13 7.02 -5.85
CA LEU A 151 5.25 6.67 -7.25
C LEU A 151 4.45 5.37 -7.47
N GLU A 152 3.44 5.46 -8.33
CA GLU A 152 2.69 4.31 -8.82
C GLU A 152 3.25 3.90 -10.19
N PHE A 153 3.53 2.61 -10.36
CA PHE A 153 3.80 1.98 -11.64
C PHE A 153 2.55 1.21 -12.01
N GLU A 154 1.83 1.62 -13.05
CA GLU A 154 0.60 0.97 -13.50
C GLU A 154 0.80 0.32 -14.87
N LEU A 155 0.43 -0.95 -15.00
CA LEU A 155 0.49 -1.65 -16.28
C LEU A 155 -0.66 -1.20 -17.19
N LYS A 156 -0.33 -0.61 -18.35
CA LYS A 156 -1.32 -0.24 -19.36
C LYS A 156 -1.46 -1.30 -20.44
N GLU A 157 -0.34 -1.86 -20.88
CA GLU A 157 -0.27 -2.90 -21.91
C GLU A 157 0.90 -3.85 -21.63
N GLY A 158 0.77 -5.12 -22.03
CA GLY A 158 1.84 -6.13 -21.95
C GLY A 158 1.81 -7.02 -20.70
N GLN A 159 2.99 -7.47 -20.28
CA GLN A 159 3.19 -8.41 -19.17
C GLN A 159 3.42 -7.65 -17.86
N ALA A 160 2.84 -8.15 -16.76
CA ALA A 160 2.92 -7.46 -15.47
C ALA A 160 4.34 -7.52 -14.86
N GLU A 161 5.16 -8.46 -15.28
CA GLU A 161 6.59 -8.59 -15.00
C GLU A 161 7.35 -7.30 -15.35
N ALA A 162 7.00 -6.64 -16.46
CA ALA A 162 7.64 -5.41 -16.92
C ALA A 162 7.56 -4.27 -15.89
N MET A 163 6.46 -4.21 -15.13
CA MET A 163 6.28 -3.24 -14.04
C MET A 163 7.28 -3.48 -12.91
N PHE A 164 7.48 -4.75 -12.54
CA PHE A 164 8.41 -5.14 -11.47
C PHE A 164 9.86 -5.00 -11.88
N GLU A 165 10.19 -5.33 -13.14
CA GLU A 165 11.53 -5.14 -13.69
C GLU A 165 11.92 -3.66 -13.68
N LEU A 166 11.04 -2.78 -14.16
CA LEU A 166 11.27 -1.34 -14.17
C LEU A 166 11.40 -0.77 -12.74
N ALA A 167 10.54 -1.20 -11.82
CA ALA A 167 10.61 -0.77 -10.42
C ALA A 167 11.91 -1.22 -9.75
N GLN A 168 12.37 -2.45 -10.02
CA GLN A 168 13.65 -2.97 -9.51
C GLN A 168 14.85 -2.24 -10.11
N GLU A 169 14.82 -1.91 -11.40
CA GLU A 169 15.85 -1.08 -12.05
C GLU A 169 15.95 0.29 -11.37
N TRP A 170 14.81 0.94 -11.11
CA TRP A 170 14.79 2.24 -10.44
C TRP A 170 15.28 2.14 -8.99
N GLN A 171 14.96 1.04 -8.30
CA GLN A 171 15.43 0.80 -6.92
C GLN A 171 16.94 0.68 -6.77
N GLN A 172 17.70 0.50 -7.84
CA GLN A 172 19.17 0.50 -7.80
C GLN A 172 19.74 1.90 -7.50
N GLN A 173 18.98 2.96 -7.77
CA GLN A 173 19.43 4.35 -7.64
C GLN A 173 18.50 5.21 -6.78
N ILE A 174 17.25 4.76 -6.58
CA ILE A 174 16.19 5.50 -5.91
C ILE A 174 15.63 4.64 -4.79
N HIS A 175 15.65 5.16 -3.57
CA HIS A 175 15.18 4.40 -2.40
C HIS A 175 13.67 4.60 -2.23
N PHE A 176 12.96 3.49 -2.32
CA PHE A 176 11.50 3.42 -2.18
C PHE A 176 11.13 2.54 -1.01
N VAL A 177 9.95 2.76 -0.46
CA VAL A 177 9.32 1.84 0.51
C VAL A 177 8.04 1.28 -0.09
N LEU A 178 7.91 -0.04 -0.15
CA LEU A 178 6.71 -0.72 -0.62
C LEU A 178 5.53 -0.40 0.32
N ASP A 179 4.44 0.12 -0.23
CA ASP A 179 3.26 0.49 0.56
C ASP A 179 1.98 -0.08 -0.06
N PHE A 180 1.36 -1.03 0.64
CA PHE A 180 0.07 -1.62 0.26
C PHE A 180 -1.11 -0.70 0.58
N ARG A 181 -0.91 0.33 1.40
CA ARG A 181 -2.01 1.19 1.88
C ARG A 181 -2.45 2.14 0.79
N SER A 182 -3.69 1.99 0.34
CA SER A 182 -4.27 2.93 -0.62
C SER A 182 -4.50 4.31 0.00
N LYS A 183 -4.62 5.36 -0.82
CA LYS A 183 -5.07 6.68 -0.36
C LYS A 183 -6.44 6.59 0.36
N ALA A 184 -7.30 5.68 -0.10
CA ALA A 184 -8.61 5.46 0.50
C ALA A 184 -8.51 4.84 1.91
N GLU A 185 -7.64 3.84 2.09
CA GLU A 185 -7.40 3.22 3.40
C GLU A 185 -6.83 4.24 4.40
N ARG A 186 -5.85 5.03 3.95
CA ARG A 186 -5.25 6.09 4.77
C ARG A 186 -6.24 7.18 5.14
N GLY A 187 -7.07 7.61 4.19
CA GLY A 187 -8.13 8.59 4.41
C GLY A 187 -9.22 8.11 5.36
N ASP A 188 -9.65 6.85 5.24
CA ASP A 188 -10.60 6.24 6.19
C ASP A 188 -10.00 6.19 7.61
N ALA A 189 -8.74 5.77 7.75
CA ALA A 189 -8.06 5.77 9.04
C ALA A 189 -7.98 7.18 9.65
N LEU A 190 -7.65 8.18 8.84
CA LEU A 190 -7.59 9.59 9.23
C LEU A 190 -8.96 10.11 9.70
N ALA A 191 -10.01 9.85 8.91
CA ALA A 191 -11.38 10.27 9.22
C ALA A 191 -11.93 9.56 10.47
N ASN A 192 -11.57 8.30 10.68
CA ASN A 192 -12.00 7.53 11.84
C ASN A 192 -11.31 7.98 13.15
N ALA A 193 -10.11 8.55 13.09
CA ALA A 193 -9.42 9.05 14.28
C ALA A 193 -10.21 10.18 14.95
N LEU A 194 -10.73 11.13 14.19
CA LEU A 194 -11.53 12.24 14.70
C LEU A 194 -12.88 11.81 15.28
N ALA A 195 -13.54 10.84 14.66
CA ALA A 195 -14.83 10.37 15.15
C ALA A 195 -14.73 9.79 16.58
N ALA A 196 -13.55 9.31 16.98
CA ALA A 196 -13.32 8.73 18.30
C ALA A 196 -13.12 9.78 19.42
N THR A 197 -12.85 11.05 19.12
CA THR A 197 -12.46 12.06 20.13
C THR A 197 -13.61 12.93 20.66
N GLY A 198 -14.83 12.80 20.14
CA GLY A 198 -16.02 13.45 20.72
C GLY A 198 -16.05 14.99 20.69
N GLY A 199 -15.10 15.66 20.03
CA GLY A 199 -15.19 17.08 19.68
C GLY A 199 -14.72 18.12 20.70
N THR A 200 -14.08 17.74 21.80
CA THR A 200 -13.43 18.68 22.75
C THR A 200 -11.92 18.80 22.52
N ASP A 201 -11.32 19.93 22.90
CA ASP A 201 -9.91 20.34 22.76
C ASP A 201 -8.95 19.17 22.43
N ILE A 202 -8.71 18.97 21.12
CA ILE A 202 -8.02 17.78 20.60
C ILE A 202 -6.52 18.08 20.57
N ASP A 203 -5.76 17.36 21.38
CA ASP A 203 -4.32 17.27 21.17
C ASP A 203 -4.05 16.50 19.87
N LEU A 204 -3.73 17.25 18.81
CA LEU A 204 -3.44 16.70 17.49
C LEU A 204 -2.26 15.73 17.52
N LYS A 205 -1.25 15.97 18.38
CA LYS A 205 -0.09 15.09 18.48
C LYS A 205 -0.49 13.74 19.05
N GLN A 206 -1.25 13.74 20.13
CA GLN A 206 -1.78 12.51 20.71
C GLN A 206 -2.69 11.77 19.72
N LEU A 207 -3.55 12.50 19.00
CA LEU A 207 -4.44 11.90 18.00
C LEU A 207 -3.70 11.20 16.86
N TYR A 208 -2.60 11.80 16.39
CA TYR A 208 -1.72 11.15 15.42
C TYR A 208 -0.95 9.97 16.02
N GLN A 209 -0.47 10.07 17.26
CA GLN A 209 0.21 8.95 17.93
C GLN A 209 -0.68 7.72 18.07
N ASP A 210 -1.98 7.92 18.29
CA ASP A 210 -2.99 6.86 18.41
C ASP A 210 -3.64 6.49 17.07
N LEU A 211 -3.13 7.03 15.95
CA LEU A 211 -3.70 6.78 14.63
C LEU A 211 -3.57 5.29 14.31
N LYS A 212 -4.72 4.62 14.15
CA LYS A 212 -4.79 3.17 13.85
C LYS A 212 -3.97 2.77 12.63
N LEU A 213 -3.74 3.69 11.71
CA LEU A 213 -2.88 3.53 10.54
C LEU A 213 -1.45 3.10 10.89
N TRP A 214 -0.95 3.48 12.06
CA TRP A 214 0.42 3.22 12.51
C TRP A 214 0.50 2.21 13.65
N HIS A 215 -0.60 1.51 13.95
CA HIS A 215 -0.54 0.36 14.84
C HIS A 215 0.20 -0.81 14.19
N ALA A 216 0.90 -1.59 15.02
CA ALA A 216 1.60 -2.79 14.56
C ALA A 216 0.61 -3.74 13.89
N TRP A 217 0.93 -4.13 12.65
CA TRP A 217 0.05 -4.94 11.84
C TRP A 217 0.38 -6.41 12.05
N GLN A 218 -0.60 -7.18 12.47
CA GLN A 218 -0.49 -8.62 12.61
C GLN A 218 -1.64 -9.24 11.84
N LEU A 219 -1.30 -10.19 10.97
CA LEU A 219 -2.28 -11.05 10.33
C LEU A 219 -3.01 -11.79 11.46
N LYS A 220 -4.32 -11.56 11.56
CA LYS A 220 -5.15 -12.28 12.52
C LYS A 220 -5.37 -13.69 11.97
N ASP A 221 -5.26 -14.72 12.80
CA ASP A 221 -5.54 -16.13 12.47
C ASP A 221 -6.99 -16.40 11.97
N SER A 222 -7.82 -15.36 11.84
CA SER A 222 -9.21 -15.46 11.40
C SER A 222 -9.32 -15.48 9.86
N ASN A 223 -9.73 -16.64 9.32
CA ASN A 223 -10.16 -16.98 7.95
C ASN A 223 -9.16 -17.63 6.97
N THR A 224 -7.91 -17.88 7.32
CA THR A 224 -6.98 -18.63 6.42
C THR A 224 -6.99 -20.15 6.67
N GLY A 225 -7.62 -20.62 7.75
CA GLY A 225 -7.67 -22.05 8.10
C GLY A 225 -6.30 -22.67 8.41
N PHE A 226 -5.26 -21.85 8.55
CA PHE A 226 -3.89 -22.28 8.79
C PHE A 226 -3.46 -21.86 10.19
N SER A 227 -3.28 -22.82 11.09
CA SER A 227 -2.40 -22.61 12.24
C SER A 227 -0.97 -22.59 11.73
N SER A 228 -0.08 -21.83 12.36
CA SER A 228 1.38 -21.83 12.12
C SER A 228 2.06 -23.21 12.24
N THR A 229 1.29 -24.27 12.49
CA THR A 229 1.67 -25.68 12.63
C THR A 229 1.13 -26.58 11.51
N GLY A 230 0.47 -26.03 10.48
CA GLY A 230 0.02 -26.80 9.32
C GLY A 230 1.21 -27.29 8.48
N ASP A 231 1.11 -28.51 7.95
CA ASP A 231 2.15 -29.10 7.09
C ASP A 231 2.21 -28.34 5.75
N LEU A 232 3.17 -27.42 5.63
CA LEU A 232 3.40 -26.59 4.44
C LEU A 232 3.48 -27.41 3.14
N ASN A 233 3.91 -28.67 3.23
CA ASN A 233 4.05 -29.58 2.09
C ASN A 233 2.71 -30.04 1.49
N LYS A 234 1.58 -29.73 2.14
CA LYS A 234 0.23 -30.06 1.64
C LYS A 234 -0.44 -28.92 0.89
N LEU A 235 0.15 -27.73 0.88
CA LEU A 235 -0.40 -26.56 0.20
C LEU A 235 -0.10 -26.64 -1.30
N SER A 236 -1.07 -26.27 -2.13
CA SER A 236 -0.84 -26.08 -3.56
C SER A 236 0.03 -24.84 -3.81
N SER A 237 0.67 -24.76 -4.98
CA SER A 237 1.46 -23.57 -5.36
C SER A 237 0.61 -22.28 -5.30
N THR A 238 -0.67 -22.34 -5.67
CA THR A 238 -1.59 -21.19 -5.54
C THR A 238 -1.82 -20.78 -4.09
N GLN A 239 -2.01 -21.75 -3.18
CA GLN A 239 -2.19 -21.46 -1.75
C GLN A 239 -0.91 -20.90 -1.13
N LEU A 240 0.25 -21.43 -1.52
CA LEU A 240 1.55 -20.90 -1.10
C LEU A 240 1.72 -19.45 -1.55
N LYS A 241 1.49 -19.16 -2.83
CA LYS A 241 1.55 -17.80 -3.39
C LYS A 241 0.62 -16.82 -2.64
N GLN A 242 -0.62 -17.23 -2.37
CA GLN A 242 -1.56 -16.43 -1.60
C GLN A 242 -1.07 -16.14 -0.17
N GLN A 243 -0.54 -17.16 0.54
CA GLN A 243 0.00 -16.97 1.89
C GLN A 243 1.27 -16.12 1.90
N ILE A 244 2.13 -16.25 0.89
CA ILE A 244 3.31 -15.39 0.72
C ILE A 244 2.86 -13.93 0.59
N GLN A 245 1.87 -13.63 -0.26
CA GLN A 245 1.36 -12.27 -0.42
C GLN A 245 0.81 -11.68 0.89
N GLN A 246 0.07 -12.47 1.68
CA GLN A 246 -0.48 -12.02 2.97
C GLN A 246 0.60 -11.71 4.01
N HIS A 247 1.61 -12.58 4.14
CA HIS A 247 2.71 -12.33 5.07
C HIS A 247 3.66 -11.25 4.57
N LEU A 248 3.83 -11.11 3.25
CA LEU A 248 4.58 -10.01 2.67
C LEU A 248 3.90 -8.66 2.93
N GLU A 249 2.57 -8.60 2.85
CA GLU A 249 1.81 -7.42 3.24
C GLU A 249 2.04 -7.08 4.73
N GLN A 250 2.09 -8.07 5.63
CA GLN A 250 2.50 -7.85 7.02
C GLN A 250 3.87 -7.20 7.13
N VAL A 251 4.86 -7.78 6.44
CA VAL A 251 6.24 -7.31 6.46
C VAL A 251 6.30 -5.86 5.97
N ALA A 252 5.71 -5.58 4.81
CA ALA A 252 5.71 -4.25 4.20
C ALA A 252 4.98 -3.20 5.04
N ARG A 253 3.83 -3.53 5.62
CA ARG A 253 3.06 -2.60 6.48
C ARG A 253 3.82 -2.21 7.74
N ASN A 254 4.43 -3.17 8.43
CA ASN A 254 5.26 -2.86 9.60
C ASN A 254 6.54 -2.12 9.18
N ALA A 255 7.17 -2.52 8.06
CA ALA A 255 8.36 -1.85 7.53
C ALA A 255 8.10 -0.38 7.19
N ALA A 256 6.96 -0.08 6.57
CA ALA A 256 6.53 1.28 6.26
C ALA A 256 6.46 2.16 7.51
N VAL A 257 5.86 1.67 8.60
CA VAL A 257 5.77 2.42 9.85
C VAL A 257 7.13 2.55 10.52
N ILE A 258 7.97 1.51 10.52
CA ILE A 258 9.35 1.55 11.05
C ILE A 258 10.20 2.58 10.27
N ALA A 259 10.09 2.60 8.95
CA ALA A 259 10.75 3.56 8.06
C ALA A 259 10.19 5.00 8.18
N GLY A 260 9.12 5.19 8.96
CA GLY A 260 8.56 6.50 9.24
C GLY A 260 7.97 7.20 8.01
N ILE A 261 7.50 6.43 7.02
CA ILE A 261 6.82 7.02 5.87
C ILE A 261 5.59 7.80 6.35
N GLU A 262 5.29 8.92 5.68
CA GLU A 262 4.29 9.92 6.09
C GLU A 262 4.71 10.74 7.32
N ARG A 263 5.05 10.10 8.44
CA ARG A 263 5.44 10.79 9.69
C ARG A 263 6.65 11.69 9.49
N SER A 264 7.63 11.22 8.73
CA SER A 264 8.83 11.99 8.40
C SER A 264 8.53 13.24 7.57
N ASP A 265 7.37 13.30 6.90
CA ASP A 265 6.91 14.43 6.08
C ASP A 265 5.98 15.40 6.81
N MET A 266 5.59 15.09 8.04
CA MET A 266 4.76 15.96 8.85
C MET A 266 5.62 16.98 9.62
N ASP A 267 5.10 18.19 9.79
CA ASP A 267 5.73 19.22 10.64
C ASP A 267 5.67 18.87 12.14
N LEU A 268 4.85 17.87 12.48
CA LEU A 268 4.64 17.40 13.85
C LEU A 268 5.56 16.22 14.15
N ALA A 269 6.44 16.37 15.14
CA ALA A 269 7.33 15.30 15.57
C ALA A 269 6.56 14.16 16.27
N ILE A 270 6.14 13.17 15.48
CA ILE A 270 5.47 11.95 15.95
C ILE A 270 6.51 10.85 16.16
N GLU A 271 6.82 10.60 17.43
CA GLU A 271 7.61 9.45 17.86
C GLU A 271 6.68 8.28 18.23
N LEU A 272 7.01 7.10 17.72
CA LEU A 272 6.29 5.85 17.98
C LEU A 272 7.27 4.81 18.51
N ASP A 273 6.85 4.06 19.52
CA ASP A 273 7.54 2.82 19.88
C ASP A 273 7.27 1.76 18.80
N VAL A 274 8.30 1.46 18.02
CA VAL A 274 8.23 0.50 16.92
C VAL A 274 8.56 -0.94 17.33
N SER A 275 8.76 -1.23 18.63
CA SER A 275 9.18 -2.56 19.09
C SER A 275 8.21 -3.67 18.67
N LYS A 276 6.90 -3.43 18.73
CA LYS A 276 5.88 -4.39 18.26
C LYS A 276 5.90 -4.56 16.74
N HIS A 277 6.18 -3.50 15.99
CA HIS A 277 6.33 -3.57 14.54
C HIS A 277 7.53 -4.44 14.16
N ILE A 278 8.68 -4.26 14.83
CA ILE A 278 9.89 -5.06 14.62
C ILE A 278 9.60 -6.54 14.87
N TYR A 279 8.93 -6.84 15.99
CA TYR A 279 8.55 -8.21 16.34
C TYR A 279 7.64 -8.86 15.28
N TYR A 280 6.53 -8.22 14.93
CA TYR A 280 5.59 -8.78 13.93
C TYR A 280 6.16 -8.82 12.51
N LEU A 281 7.04 -7.89 12.15
CA LEU A 281 7.79 -7.95 10.91
C LEU A 281 8.72 -9.18 10.90
N SER A 282 9.48 -9.39 11.96
CA SER A 282 10.41 -10.53 12.07
C SER A 282 9.69 -11.87 11.95
N GLU A 283 8.59 -12.07 12.69
CA GLU A 283 7.76 -13.29 12.63
C GLU A 283 7.18 -13.53 11.22
N ALA A 284 6.65 -12.49 10.58
CA ALA A 284 6.12 -12.62 9.22
C ALA A 284 7.23 -12.89 8.21
N LEU A 285 8.38 -12.26 8.35
CA LEU A 285 9.51 -12.47 7.44
C LEU A 285 10.08 -13.89 7.59
N GLN A 286 10.06 -14.48 8.79
CA GLN A 286 10.36 -15.89 9.01
C GLN A 286 9.39 -16.78 8.22
N THR A 287 8.09 -16.50 8.35
CA THR A 287 7.03 -17.29 7.71
C THR A 287 7.10 -17.17 6.18
N THR A 288 7.28 -15.96 5.66
CA THR A 288 7.51 -15.70 4.23
C THR A 288 8.68 -16.53 3.70
N ARG A 289 9.81 -16.61 4.42
CA ARG A 289 10.94 -17.45 4.01
C ARG A 289 10.61 -18.93 3.93
N GLN A 290 9.86 -19.44 4.91
CA GLN A 290 9.45 -20.85 4.93
C GLN A 290 8.50 -21.17 3.77
N LEU A 291 7.52 -20.29 3.51
CA LEU A 291 6.58 -20.42 2.40
C LEU A 291 7.28 -20.34 1.04
N CYS A 292 8.17 -19.37 0.86
CA CYS A 292 9.02 -19.25 -0.31
C CYS A 292 9.84 -20.54 -0.53
N SER A 293 10.43 -21.10 0.52
CA SER A 293 11.19 -22.36 0.41
C SER A 293 10.32 -23.54 0.01
N ALA A 294 9.07 -23.60 0.47
CA ALA A 294 8.13 -24.64 0.07
C ALA A 294 7.70 -24.45 -1.40
N LEU A 295 7.43 -23.21 -1.83
CA LEU A 295 7.07 -22.90 -3.22
C LEU A 295 8.19 -23.30 -4.19
N ALA A 296 9.45 -22.96 -3.88
CA ALA A 296 10.60 -23.31 -4.69
C ALA A 296 10.78 -24.83 -4.89
N GLN A 297 10.37 -25.65 -3.92
CA GLN A 297 10.41 -27.12 -4.05
C GLN A 297 9.35 -27.65 -5.02
N THR A 298 8.29 -26.89 -5.28
CA THR A 298 7.24 -27.26 -6.25
C THR A 298 7.56 -26.83 -7.68
N GLU A 299 8.53 -25.92 -7.88
CA GLU A 299 8.88 -25.36 -9.19
C GLU A 299 10.20 -25.98 -9.72
N THR A 300 10.22 -26.38 -11.00
CA THR A 300 11.41 -26.98 -11.63
C THR A 300 12.37 -25.89 -12.10
N ASN A 301 13.60 -25.84 -11.54
CA ASN A 301 14.67 -24.85 -11.75
C ASN A 301 14.36 -23.43 -11.23
N ASN A 302 15.00 -23.04 -10.12
CA ASN A 302 14.83 -21.70 -9.56
C ASN A 302 16.15 -21.07 -9.07
N THR A 303 17.09 -20.85 -9.98
CA THR A 303 18.35 -20.13 -9.69
C THR A 303 18.11 -18.71 -9.17
N SER A 304 16.99 -18.08 -9.54
CA SER A 304 16.57 -16.76 -9.05
C SER A 304 16.19 -16.80 -7.56
N TYR A 305 15.65 -17.93 -7.09
CA TYR A 305 15.30 -18.10 -5.68
C TYR A 305 16.52 -18.25 -4.77
N ASP A 306 17.62 -18.86 -5.22
CA ASP A 306 18.80 -19.07 -4.35
C ASP A 306 19.38 -17.73 -3.85
N GLU A 307 19.47 -16.74 -4.73
CA GLU A 307 19.90 -15.38 -4.36
C GLU A 307 18.89 -14.73 -3.39
N LEU A 308 17.59 -14.79 -3.72
CA LEU A 308 16.53 -14.23 -2.89
C LEU A 308 16.47 -14.86 -1.49
N GLN A 309 16.67 -16.17 -1.40
CA GLN A 309 16.68 -16.92 -0.14
C GLN A 309 17.80 -16.45 0.78
N SER A 310 18.98 -16.20 0.22
CA SER A 310 20.14 -15.71 0.97
C SER A 310 19.87 -14.32 1.55
N THR A 311 19.32 -13.40 0.75
CA THR A 311 18.96 -12.05 1.16
C THR A 311 17.88 -12.10 2.24
N LEU A 312 16.77 -12.82 2.03
CA LEU A 312 15.70 -12.91 3.01
C LEU A 312 16.18 -13.49 4.34
N LYS A 313 17.10 -14.47 4.31
CA LYS A 313 17.71 -15.01 5.54
C LYS A 313 18.50 -13.95 6.31
N GLN A 314 19.32 -13.17 5.62
CA GLN A 314 20.08 -12.08 6.24
C GLN A 314 19.14 -11.02 6.83
N GLN A 315 18.12 -10.60 6.08
CA GLN A 315 17.15 -9.59 6.53
C GLN A 315 16.35 -10.08 7.74
N HIS A 316 15.89 -11.32 7.72
CA HIS A 316 15.23 -11.94 8.88
C HIS A 316 16.13 -11.97 10.11
N GLN A 317 17.39 -12.39 9.96
CA GLN A 317 18.32 -12.46 11.09
C GLN A 317 18.52 -11.07 11.71
N ALA A 318 18.71 -10.03 10.90
CA ALA A 318 18.87 -8.66 11.37
C ALA A 318 17.64 -8.17 12.15
N PHE A 319 16.42 -8.38 11.62
CA PHE A 319 15.20 -8.01 12.36
C PHE A 319 14.96 -8.85 13.61
N ALA A 320 15.33 -10.14 13.61
CA ALA A 320 15.23 -11.01 14.78
C ALA A 320 16.18 -10.56 15.91
N GLU A 321 17.41 -10.16 15.56
CA GLU A 321 18.38 -9.61 16.52
C GLU A 321 17.88 -8.29 17.12
N LEU A 322 17.33 -7.40 16.29
CA LEU A 322 16.70 -6.15 16.75
C LEU A 322 15.48 -6.43 17.65
N SER A 323 14.64 -7.41 17.29
CA SER A 323 13.47 -7.79 18.08
C SER A 323 13.82 -8.40 19.44
N ALA A 324 14.94 -9.13 19.54
CA ALA A 324 15.39 -9.77 20.76
C ALA A 324 16.14 -8.81 21.70
N THR A 325 16.57 -7.66 21.17
CA THR A 325 17.32 -6.65 21.93
C THR A 325 16.37 -5.70 22.66
N ALA A 326 16.72 -5.29 23.88
CA ALA A 326 15.93 -4.34 24.64
C ALA A 326 15.76 -3.02 23.85
N SER A 327 14.51 -2.56 23.74
CA SER A 327 14.19 -1.36 22.97
C SER A 327 14.94 -0.14 23.51
N SER A 328 15.56 0.59 22.60
CA SER A 328 16.26 1.85 22.85
C SER A 328 16.22 2.69 21.58
N THR A 329 16.49 3.99 21.69
CA THR A 329 16.55 4.89 20.53
C THR A 329 17.53 4.39 19.46
N ALA A 330 18.65 3.78 19.86
CA ALA A 330 19.62 3.21 18.94
C ALA A 330 19.05 2.01 18.16
N ILE A 331 18.32 1.11 18.84
CA ILE A 331 17.67 -0.05 18.22
C ILE A 331 16.55 0.40 17.27
N GLN A 332 15.76 1.40 17.66
CA GLN A 332 14.72 1.96 16.80
C GLN A 332 15.32 2.62 15.54
N GLN A 333 16.45 3.31 15.67
CA GLN A 333 17.16 3.89 14.52
C GLN A 333 17.74 2.82 13.59
N GLN A 334 18.35 1.77 14.14
CA GLN A 334 18.85 0.65 13.33
C GLN A 334 17.71 -0.05 12.57
N ALA A 335 16.55 -0.23 13.22
CA ALA A 335 15.37 -0.79 12.58
C ALA A 335 14.83 0.13 11.47
N HIS A 336 14.79 1.44 11.69
CA HIS A 336 14.44 2.43 10.68
C HIS A 336 15.34 2.32 9.45
N ASP A 337 16.66 2.33 9.65
CA ASP A 337 17.64 2.30 8.55
C ASP A 337 17.55 0.98 7.77
N LEU A 338 17.33 -0.14 8.46
CA LEU A 338 17.13 -1.44 7.84
C LEU A 338 15.82 -1.50 7.04
N ALA A 339 14.71 -1.04 7.61
CA ALA A 339 13.40 -1.03 6.96
C ALA A 339 13.36 -0.10 5.74
N ALA A 340 14.11 1.00 5.75
CA ALA A 340 14.23 1.93 4.63
C ALA A 340 15.35 1.55 3.63
N SER A 341 16.12 0.49 3.90
CA SER A 341 17.26 0.12 3.06
C SER A 341 16.81 -0.40 1.69
N ALA A 342 17.60 -0.06 0.65
CA ALA A 342 17.34 -0.51 -0.72
C ALA A 342 17.33 -2.04 -0.81
N ASP A 343 18.30 -2.72 -0.20
CA ASP A 343 18.41 -4.19 -0.23
C ASP A 343 17.16 -4.87 0.34
N PHE A 344 16.65 -4.37 1.47
CA PHE A 344 15.45 -4.93 2.07
C PHE A 344 14.23 -4.69 1.19
N GLN A 345 14.01 -3.45 0.73
CA GLN A 345 12.84 -3.10 -0.08
C GLN A 345 12.85 -3.79 -1.46
N GLN A 346 14.01 -3.95 -2.08
CA GLN A 346 14.18 -4.73 -3.31
C GLN A 346 13.81 -6.20 -3.08
N SER A 347 14.21 -6.78 -1.94
CA SER A 347 13.84 -8.15 -1.61
C SER A 347 12.33 -8.33 -1.48
N LEU A 348 11.61 -7.34 -0.92
CA LEU A 348 10.15 -7.39 -0.83
C LEU A 348 9.50 -7.34 -2.21
N VAL A 349 9.96 -6.46 -3.09
CA VAL A 349 9.44 -6.37 -4.46
C VAL A 349 9.72 -7.65 -5.27
N LYS A 350 10.89 -8.28 -5.09
CA LYS A 350 11.21 -9.59 -5.69
C LYS A 350 10.29 -10.70 -5.21
N VAL A 351 10.04 -10.78 -3.89
CA VAL A 351 9.08 -11.76 -3.33
C VAL A 351 7.69 -11.50 -3.88
N LEU A 352 7.25 -10.23 -3.95
CA LEU A 352 5.93 -9.88 -4.48
C LEU A 352 5.79 -10.35 -5.93
N ALA A 353 6.76 -10.02 -6.80
CA ALA A 353 6.78 -10.45 -8.19
C ALA A 353 6.66 -11.97 -8.31
N TRP A 354 7.53 -12.71 -7.61
CA TRP A 354 7.52 -14.18 -7.66
C TRP A 354 6.27 -14.82 -7.03
N SER A 355 5.60 -14.13 -6.11
CA SER A 355 4.33 -14.61 -5.57
C SER A 355 3.14 -14.38 -6.51
N ILE A 356 3.31 -13.58 -7.56
CA ILE A 356 2.26 -13.27 -8.54
C ILE A 356 2.41 -14.13 -9.81
N PHE A 357 3.64 -14.37 -10.26
CA PHE A 357 3.97 -15.15 -11.46
C PHE A 357 4.49 -16.53 -11.06
#